data_AF-A0A4R3NNU4-F1
#
_entry.id   AF-A0A4R3NNU4-F1
#
_cell.length_a   1.000
_cell.length_b   1.000
_cell.length_c   1.000
_cell.angle_alpha   90.00
_cell.angle_beta   90.00
_cell.angle_gamma   90.00
#
_symmetry.space_group_name_H-M   'P 1'
#
loop_
_entity.id
_entity.type
_entity.pdbx_description
1 polymer ?
#
loop_
_entity_poly.entity_id
_entity_poly.type
_entity_poly.pdbx_seq_one_letter_code
_entity_poly.pdbx_strand_id
1 'polypeptide(L)'
;SVYGQKLDETMDKWPLLIDLDGMVGADPSKWNAVMEIRTTDDDPDASEAVWTDWHEAATGDVAARAYQMRLQLSSIDENITPIVARSELTVDMPDRILSGNNIVVPVAGKRIGFDPPYYGLTGVSISAQGLRFGDFYEIANKDESGFDIVFKDQSGTPVERSFDYVAVGYGKVHA
;
A
#
# COMPACT_ATOMS: atom_id res chain seq x y z
N SER A 1 20.70 -43.39 19.18
CA SER A 1 19.30 -43.64 18.84
C SER A 1 19.14 -45.13 18.55
N VAL A 2 18.11 -45.76 19.11
CA VAL A 2 17.76 -47.17 18.85
C VAL A 2 16.52 -47.15 17.95
N TYR A 3 16.49 -48.01 16.94
CA TYR A 3 15.32 -48.21 16.08
C TYR A 3 14.85 -49.66 16.16
N GLY A 4 13.54 -49.86 16.04
CA GLY A 4 12.91 -51.17 15.95
C GLY A 4 12.71 -51.55 14.49
N GLN A 5 13.01 -52.80 14.15
CA GLN A 5 12.83 -53.34 12.81
C GLN A 5 11.79 -54.46 12.87
N LYS A 6 10.83 -54.45 11.95
CA LYS A 6 9.94 -55.61 11.77
C LYS A 6 10.72 -56.70 11.09
N LEU A 7 10.85 -57.83 11.78
CA LEU A 7 11.63 -58.98 11.31
C LEU A 7 10.85 -59.87 10.34
N ASP A 8 9.54 -59.63 10.18
CA ASP A 8 8.63 -60.37 9.28
C ASP A 8 8.07 -59.50 8.14
N GLU A 9 8.61 -58.30 7.96
CA GLU A 9 8.29 -57.42 6.85
C GLU A 9 8.80 -58.04 5.54
N THR A 10 7.87 -58.64 4.81
CA THR A 10 8.11 -59.48 3.65
C THR A 10 7.22 -59.00 2.50
N MET A 11 7.71 -59.12 1.27
CA MET A 11 7.11 -58.46 0.09
C MET A 11 5.69 -58.98 -0.25
N ASP A 12 5.34 -60.18 0.19
CA ASP A 12 4.00 -60.77 0.08
C ASP A 12 2.99 -60.16 1.04
N LYS A 13 3.46 -59.45 2.07
CA LYS A 13 2.64 -58.74 3.06
C LYS A 13 2.52 -57.25 2.77
N TRP A 14 3.13 -56.73 1.70
CA TRP A 14 3.02 -55.32 1.30
C TRP A 14 1.69 -55.06 0.57
N PRO A 15 1.00 -53.93 0.85
CA PRO A 15 -0.17 -53.53 0.06
C PRO A 15 0.21 -53.30 -1.41
N LEU A 16 -0.76 -53.45 -2.32
CA LEU A 16 -0.57 -53.16 -3.73
C LEU A 16 -0.28 -51.67 -3.91
N LEU A 17 0.80 -51.36 -4.62
CA LEU A 17 1.31 -50.01 -4.72
C LEU A 17 0.39 -49.05 -5.49
N ILE A 18 -0.48 -49.59 -6.35
CA ILE A 18 -1.44 -48.80 -7.14
C ILE A 18 -2.62 -48.27 -6.31
N ASP A 19 -2.81 -48.83 -5.12
CA ASP A 19 -3.76 -48.33 -4.12
C ASP A 19 -3.11 -47.24 -3.23
N LEU A 20 -1.90 -46.79 -3.59
CA LEU A 20 -1.11 -45.83 -2.84
C LEU A 20 -0.91 -44.54 -3.66
N ASP A 21 -1.86 -43.60 -3.56
CA ASP A 21 -1.64 -42.20 -3.94
C ASP A 21 -2.00 -41.30 -2.75
N GLY A 22 -1.09 -40.39 -2.38
CA GLY A 22 -1.29 -39.47 -1.24
C GLY A 22 -1.75 -40.16 0.05
N MET A 23 -0.92 -41.02 0.66
CA MET A 23 -1.28 -41.69 1.94
C MET A 23 -1.78 -40.71 3.03
N VAL A 24 -1.43 -39.42 2.94
CA VAL A 24 -2.23 -38.26 3.37
C VAL A 24 -1.91 -37.06 2.46
N GLY A 25 -2.94 -36.32 2.01
CA GLY A 25 -2.80 -35.08 1.23
C GLY A 25 -2.65 -35.31 -0.29
N ALA A 26 -3.02 -34.31 -1.09
CA ALA A 26 -2.77 -34.32 -2.52
C ALA A 26 -1.29 -34.10 -2.80
N ASP A 27 -0.69 -34.87 -3.71
CA ASP A 27 0.70 -34.70 -4.13
C ASP A 27 0.93 -33.23 -4.55
N PRO A 28 1.80 -32.47 -3.85
CA PRO A 28 2.05 -31.06 -4.12
C PRO A 28 2.63 -30.77 -5.52
N SER A 29 3.15 -31.79 -6.21
CA SER A 29 3.62 -31.64 -7.59
C SER A 29 2.49 -31.68 -8.61
N LYS A 30 1.31 -32.18 -8.23
CA LYS A 30 0.15 -32.34 -9.12
C LYS A 30 -0.77 -31.14 -9.15
N TRP A 31 -0.53 -30.15 -8.30
CA TRP A 31 -1.34 -28.95 -8.23
C TRP A 31 -0.48 -27.72 -7.92
N ASN A 32 -0.95 -26.54 -8.33
CA ASN A 32 -0.28 -25.29 -8.05
C ASN A 32 -1.29 -24.16 -7.86
N ALA A 33 -0.92 -23.19 -7.03
CA ALA A 33 -1.68 -21.97 -6.80
C ALA A 33 -0.71 -20.78 -6.87
N VAL A 34 -0.90 -19.91 -7.84
CA VAL A 34 -0.07 -18.71 -8.04
C VAL A 34 -0.92 -17.48 -7.81
N MET A 35 -0.45 -16.57 -6.95
CA MET A 35 -1.04 -15.25 -6.83
C MET A 35 -0.49 -14.39 -7.96
N GLU A 36 -1.39 -13.78 -8.72
CA GLU A 36 -1.03 -12.84 -9.75
C GLU A 36 -1.65 -11.49 -9.45
N ILE A 37 -0.91 -10.45 -9.79
CA ILE A 37 -1.37 -9.08 -9.75
C ILE A 37 -1.31 -8.46 -11.14
N ARG A 38 -2.12 -7.43 -11.32
CA ARG A 38 -1.95 -6.44 -12.38
C ARG A 38 -2.17 -5.06 -11.80
N THR A 39 -1.58 -4.08 -12.47
CA THR A 39 -1.50 -2.70 -12.03
C THR A 39 -2.13 -1.77 -13.06
N THR A 40 -2.56 -0.61 -12.60
CA THR A 40 -2.94 0.51 -13.46
C THR A 40 -2.43 1.81 -12.86
N ASP A 41 -2.09 2.77 -13.73
CA ASP A 41 -1.84 4.16 -13.36
C ASP A 41 -3.10 5.04 -13.54
N ASP A 42 -4.12 4.50 -14.19
CA ASP A 42 -5.40 5.16 -14.41
C ASP A 42 -6.31 5.06 -13.18
N ASP A 43 -7.44 5.76 -13.25
CA ASP A 43 -8.48 5.61 -12.26
C ASP A 43 -9.08 4.19 -12.33
N PRO A 44 -8.96 3.35 -11.29
CA PRO A 44 -9.46 1.97 -11.36
C PRO A 44 -10.98 1.88 -11.53
N ASP A 45 -11.72 2.94 -11.20
CA ASP A 45 -13.18 3.01 -11.38
C ASP A 45 -13.59 3.49 -12.78
N ALA A 46 -12.64 3.97 -13.59
CA ALA A 46 -12.91 4.36 -14.97
C ALA A 46 -13.04 3.12 -15.87
N SER A 47 -14.06 3.12 -16.75
CA SER A 47 -14.31 2.02 -17.68
C SER A 47 -13.17 1.79 -18.68
N GLU A 48 -12.40 2.84 -18.98
CA GLU A 48 -11.29 2.82 -19.94
C GLU A 48 -9.92 2.63 -19.28
N ALA A 49 -9.87 2.31 -17.98
CA ALA A 49 -8.61 2.12 -17.27
C ALA A 49 -7.75 1.05 -17.94
N VAL A 50 -6.50 1.40 -18.28
CA VAL A 50 -5.56 0.48 -18.89
C VAL A 50 -4.83 -0.28 -17.79
N TRP A 51 -5.02 -1.59 -17.78
CA TRP A 51 -4.35 -2.49 -16.86
C TRP A 51 -3.18 -3.18 -17.54
N THR A 52 -2.11 -3.40 -16.80
CA THR A 52 -1.00 -4.26 -17.24
C THR A 52 -1.46 -5.71 -17.39
N ASP A 53 -0.63 -6.50 -18.07
CA ASP A 53 -0.80 -7.95 -18.09
C ASP A 53 -0.62 -8.53 -16.68
N TRP A 54 -1.35 -9.61 -16.43
CA TRP A 54 -1.22 -10.37 -15.19
C TRP A 54 0.18 -10.97 -15.08
N HIS A 55 0.78 -10.82 -13.91
CA HIS A 55 2.07 -11.38 -13.58
C HIS A 55 2.07 -11.86 -12.13
N GLU A 56 2.97 -12.78 -11.79
CA GLU A 56 3.10 -13.30 -10.43
C GLU A 56 3.38 -12.18 -9.43
N ALA A 57 2.69 -12.22 -8.30
CA ALA A 57 2.85 -11.25 -7.21
C ALA A 57 4.24 -11.39 -6.60
N ALA A 58 5.13 -10.46 -6.91
CA ALA A 58 6.48 -10.42 -6.35
C ALA A 58 6.51 -9.62 -5.04
N THR A 59 7.41 -10.01 -4.13
CA THR A 59 7.77 -9.15 -2.99
C THR A 59 8.74 -8.07 -3.47
N GLY A 60 8.29 -6.82 -3.49
CA GLY A 60 9.14 -5.69 -3.88
C GLY A 60 8.34 -4.40 -4.09
N ASP A 61 9.05 -3.35 -4.49
CA ASP A 61 8.44 -2.06 -4.78
C ASP A 61 7.77 -2.11 -6.15
N VAL A 62 6.45 -1.85 -6.16
CA VAL A 62 5.66 -1.70 -7.37
C VAL A 62 5.02 -0.31 -7.34
N ALA A 63 5.24 0.46 -8.40
CA ALA A 63 4.56 1.74 -8.59
C ALA A 63 3.25 1.50 -9.34
N ALA A 64 2.14 1.87 -8.74
CA ALA A 64 0.82 1.80 -9.35
C ALA A 64 -0.15 2.74 -8.63
N ARG A 65 -1.23 3.13 -9.31
CA ARG A 65 -2.39 3.79 -8.67
C ARG A 65 -3.33 2.78 -8.03
N ALA A 66 -3.49 1.59 -8.63
CA ALA A 66 -4.30 0.52 -8.08
C ALA A 66 -3.78 -0.87 -8.47
N TYR A 67 -4.16 -1.86 -7.67
CA TYR A 67 -3.84 -3.27 -7.85
C TYR A 67 -5.13 -4.07 -8.01
N GLN A 68 -5.09 -5.07 -8.88
CA GLN A 68 -6.04 -6.16 -8.89
C GLN A 68 -5.30 -7.47 -8.64
N MET A 69 -5.89 -8.33 -7.82
CA MET A 69 -5.33 -9.63 -7.47
C MET A 69 -6.21 -10.76 -7.99
N ARG A 70 -5.58 -11.87 -8.40
CA ARG A 70 -6.26 -13.14 -8.66
C ARG A 70 -5.40 -14.31 -8.19
N LEU A 71 -6.05 -15.46 -8.00
CA LEU A 71 -5.37 -16.73 -7.78
C LEU A 71 -5.58 -17.61 -9.00
N GLN A 72 -4.49 -18.01 -9.63
CA GLN A 72 -4.51 -19.03 -10.66
C GLN A 72 -4.31 -20.40 -10.00
N LEU A 73 -5.37 -21.19 -9.98
CA LEU A 73 -5.36 -22.56 -9.48
C LEU A 73 -5.22 -23.51 -10.67
N SER A 74 -4.27 -24.43 -10.59
CA SER A 74 -4.04 -25.45 -11.62
C SER A 74 -3.86 -26.81 -10.99
N SER A 75 -4.32 -27.84 -11.70
CA SER A 75 -4.11 -29.24 -11.35
C SER A 75 -3.89 -30.02 -12.64
N ILE A 76 -2.96 -30.97 -12.60
CA ILE A 76 -2.73 -31.93 -13.69
C ILE A 76 -3.41 -33.28 -13.40
N ASP A 77 -4.09 -33.40 -12.26
CA ASP A 77 -4.84 -34.58 -11.84
C ASP A 77 -6.31 -34.20 -11.65
N GLU A 78 -7.20 -34.89 -12.37
CA GLU A 78 -8.64 -34.63 -12.36
C GLU A 78 -9.28 -34.89 -10.97
N ASN A 79 -8.60 -35.64 -10.10
CA ASN A 79 -9.06 -35.92 -8.75
C ASN A 79 -8.54 -34.93 -7.70
N ILE A 80 -7.71 -33.96 -8.11
CA ILE A 80 -7.11 -32.96 -7.21
C ILE A 80 -7.63 -31.58 -7.61
N THR A 81 -8.21 -30.86 -6.66
CA THR A 81 -8.59 -29.45 -6.81
C THR A 81 -7.98 -28.65 -5.65
N PRO A 82 -7.18 -27.59 -5.93
CA PRO A 82 -6.68 -26.71 -4.89
C PRO A 82 -7.82 -26.04 -4.13
N ILE A 83 -7.76 -26.05 -2.80
CA ILE A 83 -8.70 -25.33 -1.93
C ILE A 83 -7.95 -24.18 -1.28
N VAL A 84 -8.43 -22.95 -1.48
CA VAL A 84 -7.84 -21.75 -0.90
C VAL A 84 -8.52 -21.46 0.44
N ALA A 85 -7.79 -21.62 1.54
CA ALA A 85 -8.29 -21.29 2.88
C ALA A 85 -8.18 -19.79 3.20
N ARG A 86 -7.09 -19.15 2.77
CA ARG A 86 -6.82 -17.72 2.92
C ARG A 86 -5.86 -17.28 1.83
N SER A 87 -6.04 -16.04 1.37
CA SER A 87 -5.11 -15.33 0.50
C SER A 87 -5.09 -13.88 0.92
N GLU A 88 -3.91 -13.29 1.01
CA GLU A 88 -3.71 -11.93 1.49
C GLU A 88 -2.59 -11.26 0.70
N LEU A 89 -2.86 -10.04 0.25
CA LEU A 89 -1.88 -9.14 -0.34
C LEU A 89 -1.79 -7.91 0.57
N THR A 90 -0.61 -7.69 1.14
CA THR A 90 -0.34 -6.50 1.95
C THR A 90 0.39 -5.48 1.10
N VAL A 91 -0.16 -4.27 1.02
CA VAL A 91 0.45 -3.13 0.32
C VAL A 91 0.76 -2.06 1.35
N ASP A 92 2.00 -1.59 1.34
CA ASP A 92 2.44 -0.46 2.17
C ASP A 92 3.00 0.63 1.27
N MET A 93 2.58 1.86 1.51
CA MET A 93 2.98 3.02 0.72
C MET A 93 4.02 3.82 1.50
N PRO A 94 5.17 4.15 0.90
CA PRO A 94 6.17 4.95 1.58
C PRO A 94 5.63 6.34 1.92
N ASP A 95 6.01 6.83 3.09
CA ASP A 95 5.72 8.19 3.50
C ASP A 95 6.42 9.19 2.58
N ARG A 96 5.64 10.16 2.11
CA ARG A 96 6.07 11.31 1.32
C ARG A 96 6.06 12.55 2.21
N ILE A 97 7.16 13.30 2.17
CA ILE A 97 7.33 14.53 2.93
C ILE A 97 7.49 15.71 1.96
N LEU A 98 6.67 16.73 2.13
CA LEU A 98 6.81 18.01 1.44
C LEU A 98 7.07 19.11 2.46
N SER A 99 8.02 19.99 2.17
CA SER A 99 8.36 21.10 3.03
C SER A 99 8.52 22.39 2.25
N GLY A 100 8.33 23.51 2.96
CA GLY A 100 8.55 24.84 2.42
C GLY A 100 9.17 25.72 3.50
N ASN A 101 10.09 26.58 3.11
CA ASN A 101 10.88 27.40 4.03
C ASN A 101 10.71 28.89 3.71
N ASN A 102 10.71 29.71 4.75
CA ASN A 102 10.66 31.18 4.71
C ASN A 102 9.54 31.71 3.81
N ILE A 103 8.36 31.08 3.86
CA ILE A 103 7.24 31.44 3.01
C ILE A 103 6.54 32.67 3.60
N VAL A 104 6.55 33.77 2.87
CA VAL A 104 5.78 34.97 3.22
C VAL A 104 4.30 34.75 2.93
N VAL A 105 3.47 35.02 3.93
CA VAL A 105 2.01 35.02 3.87
C VAL A 105 1.53 36.47 3.91
N PRO A 106 0.96 37.00 2.81
CA PRO A 106 0.44 38.37 2.80
C PRO A 106 -0.80 38.49 3.69
N VAL A 107 -1.24 39.73 3.96
CA VAL A 107 -2.43 40.02 4.78
C VAL A 107 -3.72 39.35 4.27
N ALA A 108 -3.79 39.02 2.98
CA ALA A 108 -4.93 38.29 2.41
C ALA A 108 -4.94 36.79 2.74
N GLY A 109 -3.89 36.26 3.38
CA GLY A 109 -3.65 34.83 3.53
C GLY A 109 -3.01 34.19 2.29
N LYS A 110 -2.69 32.90 2.38
CA LYS A 110 -2.05 32.14 1.31
C LYS A 110 -2.51 30.68 1.31
N ARG A 111 -2.83 30.15 0.12
CA ARG A 111 -2.97 28.71 -0.11
C ARG A 111 -1.60 28.09 -0.35
N ILE A 112 -1.30 27.03 0.37
CA ILE A 112 -0.17 26.14 0.09
C ILE A 112 -0.73 24.89 -0.58
N GLY A 113 -0.37 24.68 -1.85
CA GLY A 113 -0.75 23.49 -2.60
C GLY A 113 0.26 22.36 -2.43
N PHE A 114 -0.23 21.13 -2.37
CA PHE A 114 0.56 19.91 -2.50
C PHE A 114 0.45 19.43 -3.94
N ASP A 115 1.58 19.39 -4.64
CA ASP A 115 1.64 18.97 -6.04
C ASP A 115 2.71 17.88 -6.23
N PRO A 116 2.33 16.65 -6.64
CA PRO A 116 0.94 16.18 -6.77
C PRO A 116 0.23 16.11 -5.40
N PRO A 117 -1.12 16.15 -5.36
CA PRO A 117 -1.87 15.96 -4.12
C PRO A 117 -1.49 14.66 -3.40
N TYR A 118 -1.63 14.63 -2.08
CA TYR A 118 -1.56 13.37 -1.34
C TYR A 118 -2.75 12.47 -1.73
N TYR A 119 -2.59 11.16 -1.59
CA TYR A 119 -3.74 10.27 -1.55
C TYR A 119 -4.33 10.23 -0.13
N GLY A 120 -3.45 10.25 0.88
CA GLY A 120 -3.83 10.47 2.27
C GLY A 120 -2.85 11.39 2.97
N LEU A 121 -3.36 12.49 3.52
CA LEU A 121 -2.57 13.43 4.33
C LEU A 121 -2.56 12.97 5.79
N THR A 122 -1.39 12.73 6.36
CA THR A 122 -1.26 12.27 7.75
C THR A 122 -0.99 13.41 8.72
N GLY A 123 -0.28 14.45 8.30
CA GLY A 123 0.08 15.55 9.18
C GLY A 123 0.59 16.81 8.48
N VAL A 124 0.42 17.95 9.14
CA VAL A 124 1.02 19.23 8.75
C VAL A 124 1.53 19.90 10.03
N SER A 125 2.79 20.29 10.03
CA SER A 125 3.43 21.06 11.09
C SER A 125 3.88 22.40 10.52
N ILE A 126 3.74 23.45 11.34
CA ILE A 126 4.05 24.83 10.98
C ILE A 126 5.00 25.41 12.03
N SER A 127 6.04 26.09 11.56
CA SER A 127 6.93 26.89 12.39
C SER A 127 6.81 28.35 11.96
N ALA A 128 6.05 29.14 12.72
CA ALA A 128 5.83 30.54 12.45
C ALA A 128 7.06 31.39 12.83
N GLN A 129 7.33 32.41 12.04
CA GLN A 129 8.48 33.30 12.19
C GLN A 129 8.03 34.76 12.24
N GLY A 130 8.81 35.61 12.92
CA GLY A 130 8.55 37.05 12.99
C GLY A 130 7.27 37.42 13.77
N LEU A 131 6.73 36.52 14.58
CA LEU A 131 5.57 36.78 15.43
C LEU A 131 5.87 37.85 16.46
N ARG A 132 4.95 38.80 16.60
CA ARG A 132 4.90 39.76 17.70
C ARG A 132 4.02 39.22 18.83
N PHE A 133 4.10 39.85 19.99
CA PHE A 133 3.29 39.46 21.14
C PHE A 133 1.80 39.45 20.77
N GLY A 134 1.14 38.32 21.02
CA GLY A 134 -0.29 38.14 20.76
C GLY A 134 -0.65 37.81 19.30
N ASP A 135 0.31 37.73 18.38
CA ASP A 135 0.05 37.22 17.03
C ASP A 135 -0.26 35.72 17.06
N PHE A 136 -1.16 35.29 16.18
CA PHE A 136 -1.50 33.88 15.97
C PHE A 136 -1.76 33.60 14.48
N TYR A 137 -1.83 32.32 14.13
CA TYR A 137 -2.20 31.89 12.79
C TYR A 137 -3.46 31.04 12.81
N GLU A 138 -4.18 31.04 11.71
CA GLU A 138 -5.31 30.15 11.45
C GLU A 138 -5.01 29.31 10.22
N ILE A 139 -5.31 28.01 10.32
CA ILE A 139 -5.28 27.08 9.19
C ILE A 139 -6.73 26.75 8.83
N ALA A 140 -7.06 26.84 7.55
CA ALA A 140 -8.37 26.45 7.00
C ALA A 140 -8.20 25.57 5.77
N ASN A 141 -9.29 24.92 5.34
CA ASN A 141 -9.35 24.10 4.12
C ASN A 141 -8.17 23.13 3.98
N LYS A 142 -7.76 22.50 5.10
CA LYS A 142 -6.67 21.52 5.10
C LYS A 142 -7.21 20.20 4.55
N ASP A 143 -6.67 19.79 3.42
CA ASP A 143 -7.01 18.58 2.68
C ASP A 143 -5.77 18.02 1.97
N GLU A 144 -5.94 16.94 1.23
CA GLU A 144 -4.87 16.25 0.50
C GLU A 144 -4.22 17.11 -0.60
N SER A 145 -4.88 18.18 -1.04
CA SER A 145 -4.37 19.11 -2.03
C SER A 145 -3.65 20.31 -1.42
N GLY A 146 -3.72 20.52 -0.10
CA GLY A 146 -3.08 21.66 0.54
C GLY A 146 -3.76 22.18 1.81
N PHE A 147 -3.37 23.38 2.22
CA PHE A 147 -4.03 24.13 3.31
C PHE A 147 -3.98 25.64 3.06
N ASP A 148 -4.93 26.37 3.61
CA ASP A 148 -4.89 27.83 3.68
C ASP A 148 -4.31 28.28 5.01
N ILE A 149 -3.52 29.34 4.98
CA ILE A 149 -2.96 29.97 6.18
C ILE A 149 -3.12 31.49 6.14
N VAL A 150 -3.46 32.06 7.29
CA VAL A 150 -3.45 33.51 7.53
C VAL A 150 -2.87 33.80 8.91
N PHE A 151 -2.12 34.89 9.03
CA PHE A 151 -1.63 35.40 10.30
C PHE A 151 -2.47 36.59 10.74
N LYS A 152 -2.75 36.67 12.04
CA LYS A 152 -3.52 37.74 12.67
C LYS A 152 -2.78 38.26 13.89
N ASP A 153 -2.93 39.55 14.17
CA ASP A 153 -2.48 40.12 15.44
C ASP A 153 -3.46 39.79 16.58
N GLN A 154 -3.14 40.26 17.79
CA GLN A 154 -3.97 40.03 18.98
C GLN A 154 -5.42 40.53 18.84
N SER A 155 -5.67 41.51 17.94
CA SER A 155 -7.01 42.05 17.67
C SER A 155 -7.78 41.27 16.60
N GLY A 156 -7.16 40.26 15.99
CA GLY A 156 -7.72 39.51 14.88
C GLY A 156 -7.51 40.16 13.52
N THR A 157 -6.74 41.25 13.44
CA THR A 157 -6.45 41.94 12.17
C THR A 157 -5.40 41.16 11.39
N PRO A 158 -5.60 40.86 10.08
CA PRO A 158 -4.62 40.14 9.30
C PRO A 158 -3.29 40.90 9.15
N VAL A 159 -2.18 40.18 9.32
CA VAL A 159 -0.82 40.73 9.26
C VAL A 159 0.08 39.85 8.39
N GLU A 160 1.09 40.45 7.78
CA GLU A 160 2.09 39.71 7.00
C GLU A 160 3.12 39.05 7.93
N ARG A 161 3.32 37.74 7.82
CA ARG A 161 4.36 36.98 8.54
C ARG A 161 4.94 35.91 7.62
N SER A 162 6.03 35.28 8.07
CA SER A 162 6.61 34.12 7.38
C SER A 162 6.50 32.85 8.21
N PHE A 163 6.59 31.71 7.55
CA PHE A 163 6.63 30.42 8.21
C PHE A 163 7.37 29.38 7.38
N ASP A 164 7.77 28.32 8.07
CA ASP A 164 8.17 27.06 7.49
C ASP A 164 7.06 26.02 7.71
N TYR A 165 6.94 25.05 6.82
CA TYR A 165 6.07 23.91 7.03
C TYR A 165 6.71 22.59 6.63
N VAL A 166 6.21 21.54 7.27
CA VAL A 166 6.44 20.15 6.86
C VAL A 166 5.08 19.47 6.82
N ALA A 167 4.72 18.92 5.66
CA ALA A 167 3.55 18.10 5.44
C ALA A 167 4.00 16.66 5.20
N VAL A 168 3.31 15.71 5.83
CA VAL A 168 3.55 14.28 5.70
C VAL A 168 2.27 13.61 5.25
N GLY A 169 2.40 12.64 4.37
CA GLY A 169 1.30 11.81 3.88
C GLY A 169 1.85 10.75 2.94
N TYR A 170 0.98 10.11 2.18
CA TYR A 170 1.39 9.14 1.16
C TYR A 170 0.61 9.40 -0.13
N GLY A 171 1.15 8.91 -1.25
CA GLY A 171 0.59 9.12 -2.57
C GLY A 171 1.66 9.20 -3.65
N LYS A 172 1.30 9.77 -4.81
CA LYS A 172 2.16 9.84 -5.98
C LYS A 172 3.45 10.62 -5.67
N VAL A 173 4.63 10.07 -5.95
CA VAL A 173 5.90 10.77 -5.65
C VAL A 173 6.32 11.73 -6.78
N HIS A 174 5.88 11.48 -8.02
CA HIS A 174 6.20 12.32 -9.19
C HIS A 174 4.97 12.55 -10.07
N ALA A 175 4.82 13.77 -10.60
CA ALA A 175 3.79 14.12 -11.59
C ALA A 175 4.05 13.42 -12.93
#